data_AF-A0A534MCM1-F1
#
_entry.id   AF-A0A534MCM1-F1
#
_cell.length_a   1.000
_cell.length_b   1.000
_cell.length_c   1.000
_cell.angle_alpha   90.00
_cell.angle_beta   90.00
_cell.angle_gamma   90.00
#
_symmetry.space_group_name_H-M   'P 1'
#
loop_
_entity.id
_entity.type
_entity.pdbx_description
1 polymer ?
#
loop_
_entity_poly.entity_id
_entity_poly.type
_entity_poly.pdbx_seq_one_letter_code
_entity_poly.pdbx_strand_id
1 'polypeptide(L)'
;MSVEALMDEERRETPDLLRENSERAHALAERLVGDFGSRLRIEVVGLESPRGIWLGLRHRVGRGFAVIVDGRDVFRNPDDYAPVRKAVDAALAARGAAEG
;
A
#
# COMPACT_ATOMS: atom_id res chain seq x y z
N MET A 1 32.31 14.52 7.44
CA MET A 1 30.87 14.18 7.46
C MET A 1 30.79 12.72 7.86
N SER A 2 30.38 12.42 9.09
CA SER A 2 30.41 11.05 9.64
C SER A 2 29.04 10.40 9.51
N VAL A 3 29.03 9.09 9.31
CA VAL A 3 27.84 8.22 9.15
C VAL A 3 26.87 8.36 10.33
N GLU A 4 27.38 8.71 11.51
CA GLU A 4 26.60 8.98 12.73
C GLU A 4 25.66 10.20 12.60
N ALA A 5 26.02 11.21 11.80
CA ALA A 5 25.17 12.38 11.59
C ALA A 5 23.99 12.10 10.65
N LEU A 6 24.08 11.07 9.80
CA LEU A 6 22.97 10.61 8.96
C LEU A 6 21.96 9.75 9.74
N MET A 7 22.41 8.99 10.75
CA MET A 7 21.53 8.15 11.58
C MET A 7 20.68 8.94 12.58
N ASP A 8 21.16 10.08 13.10
CA ASP A 8 20.37 10.87 14.06
C ASP A 8 19.29 11.74 13.38
N GLU A 9 19.50 12.11 12.12
CA GLU A 9 18.47 12.78 11.28
C GLU A 9 17.34 11.78 10.91
N GLU A 10 17.69 10.54 10.55
CA GLU A 10 16.68 9.49 10.26
C GLU A 10 15.79 9.19 11.49
N ARG A 11 16.33 9.18 12.71
CA ARG A 11 15.55 8.81 13.90
C ARG A 11 14.49 9.85 14.30
N ARG A 12 14.64 11.12 13.88
CA ARG A 12 13.70 12.20 14.22
C ARG A 12 12.58 12.38 13.20
N GLU A 13 12.84 12.16 11.91
CA GLU A 13 11.80 12.31 10.86
C GLU A 13 11.00 11.02 10.61
N THR A 14 11.56 9.86 10.97
CA THR A 14 10.94 8.54 10.71
C THR A 14 9.63 8.26 11.45
N PRO A 15 9.41 8.60 12.73
CA PRO A 15 8.18 8.18 13.43
C PRO A 15 6.91 8.88 12.92
N ASP A 16 6.99 10.15 12.54
CA ASP A 16 5.82 10.92 12.10
C ASP A 16 5.41 10.55 10.67
N LEU A 17 6.38 10.40 9.76
CA LEU A 17 6.12 9.91 8.41
C LEU A 17 5.59 8.48 8.40
N LEU A 18 6.11 7.60 9.26
CA LEU A 18 5.62 6.22 9.35
C LEU A 18 4.20 6.16 9.92
N ARG A 19 3.88 7.03 10.90
CA ARG A 19 2.54 7.15 11.46
C ARG A 19 1.54 7.69 10.44
N GLU A 20 1.86 8.79 9.76
CA GLU A 20 1.00 9.37 8.73
C GLU A 20 0.73 8.38 7.60
N ASN A 21 1.76 7.67 7.13
CA ASN A 21 1.58 6.64 6.10
C ASN A 21 0.71 5.48 6.58
N SER A 22 0.86 5.07 7.84
CA SER A 22 0.04 4.00 8.43
C SER A 22 -1.42 4.42 8.58
N GLU A 23 -1.68 5.64 9.04
CA GLU A 23 -3.03 6.20 9.15
C GLU A 23 -3.71 6.32 7.79
N ARG A 24 -2.99 6.82 6.77
CA ARG A 24 -3.48 6.91 5.40
C ARG A 24 -3.78 5.54 4.79
N ALA A 25 -2.88 4.58 4.97
CA ALA A 25 -3.08 3.21 4.51
C ALA A 25 -4.29 2.56 5.20
N HIS A 26 -4.45 2.79 6.50
CA HIS A 26 -5.57 2.29 7.29
C HIS A 26 -6.89 2.88 6.82
N ALA A 27 -6.99 4.21 6.69
CA ALA A 27 -8.21 4.89 6.24
C ALA A 27 -8.63 4.44 4.83
N LEU A 28 -7.67 4.20 3.94
CA LEU A 28 -7.94 3.66 2.61
C LEU A 28 -8.45 2.20 2.69
N ALA A 29 -7.84 1.36 3.54
CA ALA A 29 -8.30 0.00 3.77
C ALA A 29 -9.72 -0.04 4.35
N GLU A 30 -10.04 0.81 5.33
CA GLU A 30 -11.39 0.91 5.90
C GLU A 30 -12.43 1.30 4.84
N ARG A 31 -12.14 2.28 3.99
CA ARG A 31 -13.03 2.65 2.87
C ARG A 31 -13.25 1.49 1.90
N LEU A 32 -12.18 0.79 1.54
CA LEU A 32 -12.27 -0.37 0.65
C LEU A 32 -13.10 -1.51 1.26
N VAL A 33 -12.93 -1.78 2.55
CA VAL A 33 -13.77 -2.77 3.26
C VAL A 33 -15.22 -2.31 3.32
N GLY A 34 -15.47 -1.01 3.55
CA GLY A 34 -16.81 -0.44 3.54
C GLY A 34 -17.53 -0.57 2.19
N ASP A 35 -16.83 -0.28 1.09
CA ASP A 35 -17.41 -0.31 -0.26
C ASP A 35 -17.59 -1.73 -0.82
N PHE A 36 -16.62 -2.62 -0.59
CA PHE A 36 -16.55 -3.92 -1.24
C PHE A 36 -16.91 -5.10 -0.31
N GLY A 37 -16.85 -4.91 1.00
CA GLY A 37 -17.19 -5.91 2.00
C GLY A 37 -16.37 -7.18 1.89
N SER A 38 -17.03 -8.33 2.10
CA SER A 38 -16.42 -9.66 2.09
C SER A 38 -15.89 -10.12 0.72
N ARG A 39 -16.19 -9.39 -0.37
CA ARG A 39 -15.65 -9.67 -1.70
C ARG A 39 -14.17 -9.30 -1.80
N LEU A 40 -13.69 -8.43 -0.92
CA LEU A 40 -12.32 -7.96 -0.91
C LEU A 40 -11.50 -8.68 0.17
N ARG A 41 -10.32 -9.17 -0.22
CA ARG A 41 -9.31 -9.67 0.71
C ARG A 41 -8.13 -8.72 0.74
N ILE A 42 -7.89 -8.09 1.88
CA ILE A 42 -6.76 -7.19 2.10
C ILE A 42 -5.66 -7.96 2.84
N GLU A 43 -4.43 -7.82 2.37
CA GLU A 43 -3.24 -8.33 3.04
C GLU A 43 -2.27 -7.17 3.28
N VAL A 44 -1.87 -6.96 4.53
CA VAL A 44 -0.87 -5.95 4.89
C VAL A 44 0.50 -6.61 4.90
N VAL A 45 1.43 -6.06 4.13
CA VAL A 45 2.80 -6.55 4.04
C VAL A 45 3.74 -5.45 4.51
N GLY A 46 4.42 -5.70 5.63
CA GLY A 46 5.46 -4.81 6.13
C GLY A 46 6.67 -4.79 5.20
N LEU A 47 7.22 -3.60 4.94
CA LEU A 47 8.35 -3.41 4.02
C LEU A 47 9.64 -4.08 4.52
N GLU A 48 9.76 -4.32 5.83
CA GLU A 48 10.89 -5.06 6.42
C GLU A 48 10.81 -6.58 6.22
N SER A 49 9.65 -7.11 5.81
CA SER A 49 9.51 -8.54 5.53
C SER A 49 10.18 -8.92 4.20
N PRO A 50 10.66 -10.17 4.03
CA PRO A 50 11.24 -10.63 2.76
C PRO A 50 10.32 -10.39 1.55
N ARG A 51 9.01 -10.59 1.76
CA ARG A 51 7.99 -10.31 0.74
C ARG A 51 7.85 -8.80 0.47
N GLY A 52 7.87 -7.98 1.51
CA GLY A 52 7.84 -6.53 1.42
C GLY A 52 9.03 -5.96 0.66
N ILE A 53 10.24 -6.45 0.93
CA ILE A 53 11.47 -6.08 0.22
C ILE A 53 11.36 -6.43 -1.27
N TRP A 54 10.92 -7.65 -1.59
CA TRP A 54 10.76 -8.07 -2.98
C TRP A 54 9.70 -7.24 -3.73
N LEU A 55 8.54 -7.01 -3.11
CA LEU A 55 7.49 -6.15 -3.67
C LEU A 55 7.96 -4.70 -3.81
N GLY A 56 8.69 -4.20 -2.82
CA GLY A 56 9.30 -2.88 -2.82
C GLY A 56 10.23 -2.67 -4.00
N LEU A 57 11.11 -3.66 -4.27
CA LEU A 57 12.01 -3.63 -5.42
C LEU A 57 11.25 -3.78 -6.75
N ARG A 58 10.38 -4.78 -6.86
CA ARG A 58 9.62 -5.08 -8.08
C ARG A 58 8.77 -3.90 -8.53
N HIS A 59 8.12 -3.24 -7.58
CA HIS A 59 7.16 -2.17 -7.86
C HIS A 59 7.73 -0.77 -7.64
N ARG A 60 9.01 -0.67 -7.24
CA ARG A 60 9.70 0.57 -6.85
C ARG A 60 8.87 1.39 -5.87
N VAL A 61 8.47 0.74 -4.77
CA VAL A 61 7.79 1.42 -3.66
C VAL A 61 8.84 2.32 -3.01
N GLY A 62 8.71 3.64 -3.22
CA GLY A 62 9.60 4.64 -2.66
C GLY A 62 9.23 4.96 -1.21
N ARG A 63 9.25 6.25 -0.85
CA ARG A 63 8.70 6.72 0.43
C ARG A 63 7.18 6.51 0.45
N GLY A 64 6.64 6.13 1.60
CA GLY A 64 5.20 5.94 1.79
C GLY A 64 4.76 4.49 1.84
N PHE A 65 3.49 4.27 1.50
CA PHE A 65 2.91 2.95 1.30
C PHE A 65 2.57 2.74 -0.18
N ALA A 66 2.29 1.49 -0.57
CA ALA A 66 1.74 1.20 -1.89
C ALA A 66 0.57 0.24 -1.77
N VAL A 67 -0.40 0.41 -2.66
CA VAL A 67 -1.54 -0.48 -2.82
C VAL A 67 -1.34 -1.26 -4.11
N ILE A 68 -1.37 -2.58 -4.01
CA ILE A 68 -1.26 -3.47 -5.15
C ILE A 68 -2.59 -4.20 -5.30
N VAL A 69 -3.27 -4.00 -6.42
CA VAL A 69 -4.55 -4.65 -6.72
C VAL A 69 -4.32 -5.81 -7.68
N ASP A 70 -4.75 -7.01 -7.27
CA ASP A 70 -4.64 -8.26 -8.04
C ASP A 70 -3.21 -8.57 -8.57
N GLY A 71 -2.18 -8.06 -7.89
CA GLY A 71 -0.77 -8.22 -8.28
C GLY A 71 -0.36 -7.47 -9.57
N ARG A 72 -1.25 -6.65 -10.14
CA ARG A 72 -1.06 -5.98 -11.44
C ARG A 72 -1.03 -4.47 -11.32
N ASP A 73 -2.08 -3.88 -10.78
CA ASP A 73 -2.20 -2.43 -10.64
C ASP A 73 -1.48 -1.98 -9.38
N VAL A 74 -0.65 -0.94 -9.50
CA VAL A 74 0.19 -0.45 -8.41
C VAL A 74 -0.05 1.05 -8.23
N PHE A 75 -0.52 1.41 -7.04
CA PHE A 75 -0.71 2.79 -6.61
C PHE A 75 0.32 3.11 -5.56
N ARG A 76 1.28 3.98 -5.90
CA ARG A 76 2.34 4.42 -5.00
C ARG A 76 1.85 5.65 -4.25
N ASN A 77 1.86 5.59 -2.92
CA ASN A 77 1.40 6.64 -2.02
C ASN A 77 0.12 7.35 -2.50
N PRO A 78 -0.99 6.63 -2.72
CA PRO A 78 -2.19 7.24 -3.28
C PRO A 78 -2.78 8.27 -2.32
N ASP A 79 -2.96 9.50 -2.80
CA ASP A 79 -3.74 10.55 -2.13
C ASP A 79 -5.24 10.48 -2.52
N ASP A 80 -5.55 9.93 -3.69
CA ASP A 80 -6.92 9.79 -4.21
C ASP A 80 -7.42 8.35 -4.09
N TYR A 81 -8.63 8.19 -3.55
CA TYR A 81 -9.31 6.91 -3.40
C TYR A 81 -9.91 6.38 -4.72
N ALA A 82 -10.37 7.26 -5.62
CA ALA A 82 -11.13 6.88 -6.80
C ALA A 82 -10.36 5.97 -7.78
N PRO A 83 -9.07 6.19 -8.06
CA PRO A 83 -8.28 5.30 -8.92
C PRO A 83 -8.15 3.89 -8.33
N VAL A 84 -7.91 3.81 -7.02
CA VAL A 84 -7.78 2.52 -6.30
C VAL A 84 -9.10 1.78 -6.33
N ARG A 85 -10.21 2.46 -6.02
CA ARG A 85 -11.56 1.90 -6.07
C ARG A 85 -11.88 1.34 -7.46
N LYS A 86 -11.56 2.08 -8.52
CA LYS A 86 -11.80 1.65 -9.91
C LYS A 86 -11.03 0.38 -10.26
N ALA A 87 -9.77 0.26 -9.82
CA ALA A 87 -8.97 -0.94 -10.05
C ALA A 87 -9.51 -2.15 -9.28
N VAL A 88 -9.95 -1.95 -8.03
CA VAL A 88 -10.58 -3.03 -7.25
C VAL A 88 -11.88 -3.51 -7.89
N ASP A 89 -12.73 -2.58 -8.34
CA ASP A 89 -13.98 -2.91 -9.04
C ASP A 89 -13.73 -3.74 -10.31
N ALA A 90 -12.76 -3.31 -11.13
CA ALA A 90 -12.35 -4.03 -12.33
C ALA A 90 -11.80 -5.44 -12.02
N ALA A 91 -10.99 -5.57 -10.96
CA ALA A 91 -10.42 -6.86 -10.55
C ALA A 91 -11.51 -7.83 -10.05
N LEU A 92 -12.49 -7.34 -9.30
CA LEU A 92 -13.63 -8.14 -8.83
C LEU A 92 -14.53 -8.57 -9.99
N ALA A 93 -14.81 -7.68 -10.94
CA ALA A 93 -15.57 -8.01 -12.14
C ALA A 93 -14.87 -9.09 -12.99
N ALA A 94 -13.55 -8.99 -13.16
CA ALA A 94 -12.77 -9.97 -13.90
C ALA A 94 -12.74 -11.35 -13.23
N ARG A 95 -12.68 -11.42 -11.89
CA ARG A 95 -12.78 -12.69 -11.14
C ARG A 95 -14.17 -13.32 -11.27
N GLY A 96 -15.24 -12.52 -11.13
CA GLY A 96 -16.60 -13.02 -11.29
C GLY A 96 -16.89 -13.56 -12.70
N ALA A 97 -16.27 -12.98 -13.73
CA ALA A 97 -16.39 -13.47 -15.11
C ALA A 97 -15.59 -14.76 -15.38
N ALA A 98 -14.59 -15.09 -14.56
CA ALA A 98 -13.80 -16.32 -14.68
C ALA A 98 -14.42 -17.51 -13.96
N GLU A 99 -15.39 -17.27 -13.06
CA GLU A 99 -16.10 -18.29 -12.26
C GLU A 99 -17.51 -18.60 -12.78
N GLY A 100 -17.93 -17.93 -13.88
CA GLY A 100 -19.27 -18.04 -14.48
C GLY A 100 -19.34 -18.85 -15.77
#